data_AF-A0AAX3X914-F1
#
_entry.id   AF-A0AAX3X914-F1
#
_cell.length_a   1.000
_cell.length_b   1.000
_cell.length_c   1.000
_cell.angle_alpha   90.00
_cell.angle_beta   90.00
_cell.angle_gamma   90.00
#
_symmetry.space_group_name_H-M   'P 1'
#
loop_
_entity.id
_entity.type
_entity.pdbx_description
1 polymer ?
#
loop_
_entity_poly.entity_id
_entity_poly.type
_entity_poly.pdbx_seq_one_letter_code
_entity_poly.pdbx_strand_id
1 'polypeptide(L)'
;MRKRNLSMNKAQNTGKNKRLALIKPYELSKIVESLVNKQNKTLIKVDPYKTSQVEYGTKYELKHELKEVNEDGKRIYVSAYTGKEVDRDYNAALNIKEWVYTQKNMQN
;
A
#
# COMPACT_ATOMS: atom_id res chain seq x y z
N MET A 1 31.11 4.85 -17.22
CA MET A 1 30.11 3.77 -17.02
C MET A 1 28.72 4.26 -16.53
N ARG A 2 28.22 5.44 -16.94
CA ARG A 2 26.93 6.03 -16.45
C ARG A 2 25.70 5.84 -17.38
N LYS A 3 25.89 5.47 -18.65
CA LYS A 3 24.80 5.44 -19.65
C LYS A 3 23.82 4.26 -19.49
N ARG A 4 24.26 3.11 -18.96
CA ARG A 4 23.42 1.91 -18.79
C ARG A 4 22.35 2.04 -17.69
N ASN A 5 22.60 2.82 -16.63
CA ASN A 5 21.63 3.00 -15.56
C ASN A 5 20.45 3.90 -15.95
N LEU A 6 20.68 4.90 -16.81
CA LEU A 6 19.62 5.79 -17.31
C LEU A 6 18.61 5.05 -18.20
N SER A 7 19.08 4.14 -19.07
CA SER A 7 18.17 3.36 -19.93
C SER A 7 17.37 2.32 -19.14
N MET A 8 17.99 1.65 -18.15
CA MET A 8 17.26 0.75 -17.24
C MET A 8 16.20 1.49 -16.42
N ASN A 9 16.52 2.69 -15.91
CA ASN A 9 15.54 3.54 -15.21
C ASN A 9 14.38 3.93 -16.12
N LYS A 10 14.63 4.26 -17.39
CA LYS A 10 13.57 4.60 -18.35
C LYS A 10 12.63 3.42 -18.60
N ALA A 11 13.16 2.22 -18.83
CA ALA A 11 12.36 1.02 -19.06
C ALA A 11 11.54 0.61 -17.82
N GLN A 12 12.14 0.65 -16.63
CA GLN A 12 11.45 0.37 -15.37
C GLN A 12 10.31 1.38 -15.11
N ASN A 13 10.55 2.66 -15.40
CA ASN A 13 9.54 3.70 -15.28
C ASN A 13 8.41 3.54 -16.30
N THR A 14 8.70 3.13 -17.54
CA THR A 14 7.66 2.82 -18.55
C THR A 14 6.72 1.72 -18.08
N GLY A 15 7.25 0.63 -17.50
CA GLY A 15 6.44 -0.47 -16.97
C GLY A 15 5.53 -0.02 -15.82
N LYS A 16 6.07 0.75 -14.87
CA LYS A 16 5.30 1.34 -13.76
C LYS A 16 4.20 2.28 -14.27
N ASN A 17 4.54 3.18 -15.19
CA ASN A 17 3.59 4.14 -15.76
C ASN A 17 2.48 3.45 -16.57
N LYS A 18 2.82 2.41 -17.36
CA LYS A 18 1.81 1.60 -18.05
C LYS A 18 0.84 0.98 -17.06
N ARG A 19 1.33 0.38 -15.97
CA ARG A 19 0.49 -0.20 -14.93
C ARG A 19 -0.39 0.85 -14.23
N LEU A 20 0.14 2.02 -13.92
CA LEU A 20 -0.63 3.13 -13.34
C LEU A 20 -1.71 3.64 -14.30
N ALA A 21 -1.41 3.73 -15.60
CA ALA A 21 -2.37 4.13 -16.63
C ALA A 21 -3.48 3.09 -16.84
N LEU A 22 -3.21 1.81 -16.58
CA LEU A 22 -4.21 0.73 -16.61
C LEU A 22 -5.10 0.73 -15.37
N ILE A 23 -4.52 0.87 -14.17
CA ILE A 23 -5.26 0.83 -12.89
C ILE A 23 -6.05 2.12 -12.66
N LYS A 24 -5.51 3.26 -13.11
CA LYS A 24 -6.07 4.61 -12.95
C LYS A 24 -6.48 4.93 -11.49
N PRO A 25 -5.55 4.90 -10.52
CA PRO A 25 -5.87 5.07 -9.09
C PRO A 25 -6.62 6.37 -8.77
N TYR A 26 -6.34 7.45 -9.51
CA TYR A 26 -7.02 8.73 -9.35
C TYR A 26 -8.51 8.64 -9.69
N GLU A 27 -8.86 8.00 -10.82
CA GLU A 27 -10.26 7.80 -11.22
C GLU A 27 -11.00 6.94 -10.18
N LEU A 28 -10.37 5.87 -9.69
CA LEU A 28 -10.91 5.03 -8.62
C LEU A 28 -11.14 5.84 -7.32
N SER A 29 -10.19 6.69 -6.92
CA SER A 29 -10.36 7.58 -5.76
C SER A 29 -11.56 8.51 -5.93
N LYS A 30 -11.79 9.04 -7.13
CA LYS A 30 -12.93 9.93 -7.42
C LYS A 30 -14.27 9.20 -7.36
N ILE A 31 -14.33 7.94 -7.79
CA ILE A 31 -15.52 7.11 -7.64
C ILE A 31 -15.82 6.89 -6.16
N VAL A 32 -14.81 6.56 -5.35
CA VAL A 32 -14.98 6.37 -3.89
C VAL A 32 -15.44 7.67 -3.21
N GLU A 33 -14.82 8.81 -3.53
CA GLU A 33 -15.25 10.13 -3.04
C GLU A 33 -16.74 10.39 -3.34
N SER A 34 -17.17 10.14 -4.58
CA SER A 34 -18.57 10.34 -4.98
C SER A 34 -19.53 9.44 -4.20
N LEU A 35 -19.19 8.16 -4.02
CA LEU A 35 -20.02 7.20 -3.28
C LEU A 35 -20.14 7.55 -1.80
N VAL A 36 -19.03 7.99 -1.19
CA VAL A 36 -18.99 8.41 0.21
C VAL A 36 -19.85 9.66 0.42
N ASN A 37 -19.72 10.65 -0.46
CA ASN A 37 -20.53 11.87 -0.42
C ASN A 37 -22.03 11.58 -0.57
N LYS A 38 -22.41 10.69 -1.50
CA LYS A 38 -23.81 10.27 -1.68
C LYS A 38 -24.41 9.59 -0.44
N GLN A 39 -23.57 8.94 0.38
CA GLN A 39 -23.98 8.25 1.60
C GLN A 39 -23.88 9.14 2.85
N ASN A 40 -23.56 10.43 2.70
CA ASN A 40 -23.30 11.34 3.81
C ASN A 40 -22.25 10.80 4.81
N LYS A 41 -21.20 10.17 4.28
CA LYS A 41 -20.07 9.63 5.07
C LYS A 41 -18.85 10.52 4.87
N THR A 42 -17.88 10.40 5.77
CA THR A 42 -16.59 11.08 5.66
C THR A 42 -15.54 10.16 5.04
N LEU A 43 -14.83 10.63 4.02
CA LEU A 43 -13.65 9.96 3.48
C LEU A 43 -12.39 10.59 4.08
N ILE A 44 -11.58 9.78 4.75
CA ILE A 44 -10.26 10.19 5.24
C ILE A 44 -9.21 9.53 4.35
N LYS A 45 -8.30 10.33 3.80
CA LYS A 45 -7.13 9.86 3.04
C LYS A 45 -5.91 9.89 3.94
N VAL A 46 -5.12 8.82 3.89
CA VAL A 46 -3.91 8.65 4.70
C VAL A 46 -2.72 8.54 3.78
N ASP A 47 -1.57 9.02 4.22
CA ASP A 47 -0.30 8.72 3.57
C ASP A 47 -0.05 7.20 3.59
N PRO A 48 0.04 6.53 2.43
CA PRO A 48 0.25 5.08 2.38
C PRO A 48 1.68 4.66 2.73
N TYR A 49 2.59 5.58 3.05
CA TYR A 49 4.00 5.30 3.32
C TYR A 49 4.18 4.11 4.29
N LYS A 50 4.79 3.04 3.80
CA LYS A 50 5.12 1.80 4.55
C LYS A 50 3.97 1.01 5.16
N THR A 51 2.71 1.35 4.86
CA THR A 51 1.52 0.62 5.37
C THR A 51 1.58 -0.90 5.20
N SER A 52 2.17 -1.40 4.10
CA SER A 52 2.35 -2.83 3.84
C SER A 52 3.68 -3.43 4.31
N GLN A 53 4.58 -2.61 4.86
CA GLN A 53 5.93 -3.00 5.30
C GLN A 53 6.07 -3.02 6.82
N VAL A 54 5.23 -2.28 7.54
CA VAL A 54 5.12 -2.38 9.00
C VAL A 54 4.16 -3.52 9.32
N GLU A 55 4.57 -4.48 10.15
CA GLU A 55 3.66 -5.52 10.65
C GLU A 55 2.69 -4.90 11.67
N TYR A 56 1.39 -5.03 11.41
CA TYR A 56 0.34 -4.46 12.23
C TYR A 56 0.45 -4.92 13.69
N GLY A 57 0.24 -3.99 14.61
CA GLY A 57 0.39 -4.24 16.05
C GLY A 57 1.85 -4.26 16.52
N THR A 58 2.82 -3.96 15.65
CA THR A 58 4.24 -3.93 15.97
C THR A 58 4.90 -2.65 15.44
N LYS A 59 6.18 -2.45 15.79
CA LYS A 59 7.06 -1.45 15.16
C LYS A 59 8.02 -2.09 14.13
N TYR A 60 7.81 -3.37 13.83
CA TYR A 60 8.69 -4.12 12.95
C TYR A 60 8.42 -3.74 11.50
N GLU A 61 9.44 -3.21 10.84
CA GLU A 61 9.39 -2.83 9.43
C GLU A 61 10.29 -3.76 8.63
N LEU A 62 9.71 -4.41 7.62
CA LEU A 62 10.45 -5.24 6.68
C LEU A 62 10.05 -4.90 5.25
N LYS A 63 11.05 -4.74 4.39
CA LYS A 63 10.83 -4.58 2.96
C LYS A 63 10.67 -5.95 2.33
N HIS A 64 9.44 -6.29 1.96
CA HIS A 64 9.11 -7.54 1.27
C HIS A 64 9.17 -7.37 -0.26
N GLU A 65 9.54 -8.44 -0.97
CA GLU A 65 9.47 -8.47 -2.43
C GLU A 65 8.02 -8.40 -2.92
N LEU A 66 7.77 -7.78 -4.07
CA LEU A 66 6.41 -7.55 -4.57
C LEU A 66 5.73 -8.81 -5.16
N LYS A 67 6.48 -9.92 -5.28
CA LYS A 67 6.07 -11.12 -6.03
C LYS A 67 5.66 -12.31 -5.15
N GLU A 68 5.90 -12.25 -3.84
CA GLU A 68 5.55 -13.35 -2.94
C GLU A 68 4.04 -13.51 -2.86
N VAL A 69 3.56 -14.69 -3.26
CA VAL A 69 2.15 -15.09 -3.18
C VAL A 69 2.06 -16.51 -2.63
N ASN A 70 0.96 -16.81 -1.92
CA ASN A 70 0.66 -18.17 -1.49
C ASN A 70 -0.04 -18.98 -2.61
N GLU A 71 -0.42 -20.22 -2.30
CA GLU A 71 -1.10 -21.12 -3.25
C GLU A 71 -2.42 -20.55 -3.80
N ASP A 72 -3.10 -19.71 -3.02
CA ASP A 72 -4.34 -19.01 -3.41
C ASP A 72 -4.08 -17.71 -4.20
N GLY A 73 -2.82 -17.37 -4.46
CA GLY A 73 -2.43 -16.13 -5.13
C GLY A 73 -2.51 -14.87 -4.25
N LYS A 74 -2.72 -15.02 -2.93
CA LYS A 74 -2.69 -13.89 -2.00
C LYS A 74 -1.26 -13.41 -1.80
N ARG A 75 -1.06 -12.10 -1.80
CA ARG A 75 0.24 -11.50 -1.49
C ARG A 75 0.53 -11.64 -0.01
N ILE A 76 1.49 -12.49 0.33
CA ILE A 76 1.88 -12.78 1.71
C ILE A 76 3.36 -12.47 1.94
N TYR A 77 3.77 -12.45 3.21
CA TYR A 77 5.17 -12.64 3.63
C TYR A 77 5.19 -13.44 4.94
N VAL A 78 6.31 -14.08 5.24
CA VAL A 78 6.54 -14.64 6.57
C VAL A 78 7.25 -13.60 7.42
N SER A 79 6.66 -13.18 8.53
CA SER A 79 7.26 -12.23 9.45
C SER A 79 8.54 -12.82 10.04
N ALA A 80 9.65 -12.11 9.90
CA ALA A 80 10.89 -12.48 10.59
C ALA A 80 10.85 -12.11 12.10
N TYR A 81 9.85 -11.37 12.55
CA TYR A 81 9.64 -11.04 13.96
C TYR A 81 8.76 -12.08 14.67
N THR A 82 7.62 -12.44 14.08
CA THR A 82 6.65 -13.37 14.70
C THR A 82 6.69 -14.78 14.13
N GLY A 83 7.37 -15.01 13.01
CA GLY A 83 7.38 -16.28 12.27
C GLY A 83 6.06 -16.58 11.56
N LYS A 84 5.07 -15.68 11.61
CA LYS A 84 3.73 -15.90 11.08
C LYS A 84 3.64 -15.49 9.62
N GLU A 85 2.80 -16.18 8.87
CA GLU A 85 2.35 -15.71 7.57
C GLU A 85 1.43 -14.48 7.75
N VAL A 86 1.72 -13.42 6.99
CA VAL A 86 0.98 -12.17 7.03
C VAL A 86 0.43 -11.86 5.64
N ASP A 87 -0.88 -11.73 5.55
CA ASP A 87 -1.56 -11.16 4.37
C ASP A 87 -1.21 -9.67 4.26
N ARG A 88 -0.57 -9.29 3.16
CA ARG A 88 -0.03 -7.94 2.96
C ARG A 88 -1.11 -6.89 2.82
N ASP A 89 -2.21 -7.22 2.16
CA ASP A 89 -3.28 -6.27 1.90
C ASP A 89 -4.09 -6.07 3.17
N TYR A 90 -4.35 -7.14 3.91
CA TYR A 90 -5.02 -7.07 5.21
C TYR A 90 -4.18 -6.31 6.24
N ASN A 91 -2.88 -6.58 6.31
CA ASN A 91 -1.93 -5.84 7.13
C ASN A 91 -1.93 -4.33 6.82
N ALA A 92 -1.87 -3.97 5.53
CA ALA A 92 -1.91 -2.57 5.11
C ALA A 92 -3.23 -1.90 5.49
N ALA A 93 -4.36 -2.58 5.33
CA ALA A 93 -5.68 -2.06 5.71
C ALA A 93 -5.78 -1.79 7.23
N LEU A 94 -5.25 -2.68 8.06
CA LEU A 94 -5.21 -2.52 9.51
C LEU A 94 -4.31 -1.35 9.93
N ASN A 95 -3.14 -1.20 9.32
CA ASN A 95 -2.26 -0.05 9.57
C ASN A 95 -2.91 1.27 9.15
N ILE A 96 -3.55 1.33 7.97
CA ILE A 96 -4.29 2.53 7.53
C ILE A 96 -5.35 2.90 8.57
N LYS A 97 -6.14 1.92 9.03
CA LYS A 97 -7.17 2.15 10.04
C LYS A 97 -6.58 2.74 11.33
N GLU A 98 -5.54 2.14 11.87
CA GLU A 98 -4.91 2.58 13.13
C GLU A 98 -4.29 3.99 13.03
N TRP A 99 -3.61 4.27 11.92
CA TRP A 99 -2.96 5.57 11.72
C TRP A 99 -3.98 6.70 11.56
N VAL A 100 -5.15 6.46 10.97
CA VAL A 100 -6.27 7.43 10.98
C VAL A 100 -6.66 7.80 12.41
N TYR A 101 -6.87 6.80 13.26
CA TYR A 101 -7.27 7.04 14.64
C TYR A 101 -6.19 7.82 15.41
N THR A 102 -4.93 7.45 15.22
CA THR A 102 -3.80 8.13 15.87
C THR A 102 -3.70 9.59 15.43
N GLN A 103 -3.79 9.88 14.13
CA GLN A 103 -3.72 11.26 13.63
C GLN A 103 -4.90 12.12 14.08
N LYS A 104 -6.11 11.54 14.14
CA LYS A 104 -7.31 12.25 14.61
C LYS A 104 -7.20 12.63 16.09
N ASN A 105 -6.59 11.78 16.92
CA ASN A 105 -6.43 12.04 18.36
C ASN A 105 -5.30 13.04 18.67
N MET A 106 -4.40 13.33 17.73
CA MET A 106 -3.36 14.34 17.88
C MET A 106 -3.83 15.76 17.51
N GLN A 107 -5.02 15.90 16.90
CA GLN A 107 -5.59 17.18 16.47
C GLN A 107 -6.64 17.75 17.44
N ASN A 108 -6.93 17.04 18.54
CA ASN A 108 -7.87 17.45 19.59
C ASN A 108 -7.13 17.84 20.87
#